data_AF-A0A7Y8L3Q3-F1
#
_entry.id   AF-A0A7Y8L3Q3-F1
#
_cell.length_a   1.000
_cell.length_b   1.000
_cell.length_c   1.000
_cell.angle_alpha   90.00
_cell.angle_beta   90.00
_cell.angle_gamma   90.00
#
_symmetry.space_group_name_H-M   'P 1'
#
loop_
_entity.id
_entity.type
_entity.pdbx_description
1 polymer ?
#
loop_
_entity_poly.entity_id
_entity_poly.type
_entity_poly.pdbx_seq_one_letter_code
_entity_poly.pdbx_strand_id
1 'polypeptide(L)'
;MKSDKRQLLNTVVYARNIRQQIICSSFTPKSDFYCIKCGKLRPFGGDLAIQYYGNPGVVLFCNDCLGEFEDKLRAELDWNL
;
A
#
# COMPACT_ATOMS: atom_id res chain seq x y z
N MET A 1 -2.88 -4.10 -22.84
CA MET A 1 -4.08 -4.20 -21.98
C MET A 1 -4.23 -2.85 -21.28
N LYS A 2 -5.28 -2.07 -21.54
CA LYS A 2 -5.50 -0.81 -20.80
C LYS A 2 -5.80 -1.18 -19.35
N SER A 3 -5.00 -0.66 -18.40
CA SER A 3 -5.27 -0.83 -16.98
C SER A 3 -6.59 -0.15 -16.63
N ASP A 4 -7.56 -0.91 -16.12
CA ASP A 4 -8.80 -0.35 -15.58
C ASP A 4 -8.45 0.46 -14.33
N LYS A 5 -8.51 1.79 -14.46
CA LYS A 5 -8.18 2.73 -13.38
C LYS A 5 -9.10 2.55 -12.17
N ARG A 6 -10.36 2.14 -12.36
CA ARG A 6 -11.30 1.90 -11.26
C ARG A 6 -10.94 0.61 -10.53
N GLN A 7 -10.58 -0.44 -11.26
CA GLN A 7 -10.03 -1.65 -10.65
C GLN A 7 -8.76 -1.34 -9.85
N LEU A 8 -7.86 -0.54 -10.43
CA LEU A 8 -6.62 -0.12 -9.77
C LEU A 8 -6.90 0.68 -8.49
N LEU A 9 -7.83 1.63 -8.53
CA LEU A 9 -8.25 2.38 -7.34
C LEU A 9 -8.76 1.45 -6.24
N ASN A 10 -9.64 0.50 -6.59
CA ASN A 10 -10.16 -0.47 -5.62
C ASN A 10 -9.04 -1.32 -5.00
N THR A 11 -8.07 -1.77 -5.80
CA THR A 11 -6.91 -2.50 -5.30
C THR A 11 -6.05 -1.67 -4.35
N VAL A 12 -5.81 -0.39 -4.67
CA VAL A 12 -5.04 0.53 -3.82
C VAL A 12 -5.74 0.77 -2.48
N VAL A 13 -7.05 1.05 -2.50
CA VAL A 13 -7.88 1.23 -1.30
C VAL A 13 -7.86 -0.03 -0.43
N TYR A 14 -8.10 -1.20 -1.04
CA TYR A 14 -8.08 -2.48 -0.33
C TYR A 14 -6.73 -2.75 0.35
N ALA A 15 -5.63 -2.57 -0.38
CA ALA A 15 -4.29 -2.75 0.15
C ALA A 15 -3.99 -1.79 1.31
N ARG A 16 -4.35 -0.51 1.19
CA ARG A 16 -4.18 0.49 2.26
C ARG A 16 -4.94 0.11 3.53
N ASN A 17 -6.20 -0.32 3.39
CA ASN A 17 -7.05 -0.68 4.52
C ASN A 17 -6.50 -1.89 5.30
N ILE A 18 -6.12 -2.97 4.61
CA ILE A 18 -5.52 -4.14 5.25
C ILE A 18 -4.24 -3.75 6.00
N ARG A 19 -3.39 -2.95 5.35
CA ARG A 19 -2.14 -2.49 5.96
C ARG A 19 -2.40 -1.65 7.20
N GLN A 20 -3.38 -0.77 7.14
CA GLN A 20 -3.74 0.08 8.28
C GLN A 20 -4.24 -0.76 9.45
N GLN A 21 -5.07 -1.77 9.19
CA GLN A 21 -5.55 -2.72 10.21
C GLN A 21 -4.38 -3.45 10.87
N ILE A 22 -3.40 -3.92 10.08
CA ILE A 22 -2.23 -4.60 10.62
C ILE A 22 -1.34 -3.65 11.45
N ILE A 23 -1.10 -2.43 10.96
CA ILE A 23 -0.31 -1.42 11.69
C ILE A 23 -0.97 -1.07 13.04
N CYS A 24 -2.30 -0.95 13.06
CA CYS A 24 -3.08 -0.65 14.27
C CYS A 24 -3.25 -1.86 15.20
N SER A 25 -3.06 -3.08 14.71
CA SER A 25 -3.19 -4.31 15.50
C SER A 25 -2.18 -4.35 16.64
N SER A 26 -2.62 -4.76 17.83
CA SER A 26 -1.73 -5.12 18.96
C SER A 26 -1.36 -6.61 18.96
N PHE A 27 -2.07 -7.42 18.18
CA PHE A 27 -1.90 -8.88 18.12
C PHE A 27 -0.87 -9.29 17.06
N THR A 28 -0.79 -8.56 15.95
CA THR A 28 0.08 -8.89 14.83
C THR A 28 1.47 -8.30 15.08
N PRO A 29 2.55 -9.11 15.05
CA PRO A 29 3.91 -8.58 15.07
C PRO A 29 4.11 -7.56 13.96
N LYS A 30 4.90 -6.53 14.23
CA LYS A 30 5.19 -5.45 13.27
C LYS A 30 6.66 -5.51 12.90
N SER A 31 6.94 -5.29 11.62
CA SER A 31 8.28 -5.11 11.10
C SER A 31 8.30 -3.86 10.23
N ASP A 32 9.44 -3.20 10.18
CA ASP A 32 9.59 -2.07 9.28
C ASP A 32 10.03 -2.54 7.90
N PHE A 33 9.55 -1.84 6.88
CA PHE A 33 10.00 -2.01 5.50
C PHE A 33 10.41 -0.64 4.93
N TYR A 34 11.40 -0.65 4.04
CA TYR A 34 11.83 0.51 3.28
C TYR A 34 10.88 0.79 2.11
N CYS A 35 10.21 1.95 2.16
CA CYS A 35 9.40 2.44 1.05
C CYS A 35 10.30 3.13 0.00
N ILE A 36 10.35 2.60 -1.22
CA ILE A 36 11.20 3.14 -2.28
C ILE A 36 10.80 4.56 -2.73
N LYS A 37 9.53 4.92 -2.59
CA LYS A 37 9.03 6.23 -3.04
C LYS A 37 9.41 7.36 -2.08
N CYS A 38 9.29 7.15 -0.76
CA CYS A 38 9.62 8.20 0.22
C CYS A 38 10.98 8.02 0.91
N GLY A 39 11.67 6.90 0.67
CA GLY A 39 12.99 6.62 1.22
C GLY A 39 13.03 6.44 2.74
N LYS A 40 11.90 6.03 3.35
CA LYS A 40 11.78 5.86 4.81
C LYS A 40 11.39 4.44 5.18
N LEU A 41 11.89 3.98 6.32
CA LEU A 41 11.37 2.81 7.01
C LEU A 41 9.97 3.11 7.55
N ARG A 42 9.03 2.20 7.30
CA ARG A 42 7.61 2.35 7.65
C ARG A 42 7.09 1.03 8.22
N PRO A 43 6.17 1.08 9.18
CA PRO A 43 5.63 -0.14 9.77
C PRO A 43 4.78 -0.92 8.77
N PHE A 44 4.92 -2.24 8.80
CA PHE A 44 4.12 -3.21 8.06
C PHE A 44 4.01 -4.53 8.84
N GLY A 45 3.04 -5.37 8.50
CA GLY A 45 2.81 -6.64 9.18
C GLY A 45 4.04 -7.54 9.16
N GLY A 46 4.57 -7.86 10.35
CA GLY A 46 5.80 -8.60 10.64
C GLY A 46 6.31 -9.53 9.53
N ASP A 47 6.00 -10.83 9.64
CA ASP A 47 6.48 -11.85 8.70
C ASP A 47 5.97 -11.63 7.26
N LEU A 48 4.85 -10.92 7.11
CA LEU A 48 4.34 -10.54 5.79
C LEU A 48 5.33 -9.60 5.08
N ALA A 49 6.00 -8.68 5.78
CA ALA A 49 7.02 -7.81 5.20
C ALA A 49 8.15 -8.61 4.58
N ILE A 50 8.63 -9.62 5.30
CA ILE A 50 9.76 -10.49 4.91
C ILE A 50 9.39 -11.33 3.69
N GLN A 51 8.17 -11.88 3.66
CA GLN A 51 7.66 -12.62 2.50
C GLN A 51 7.61 -11.78 1.22
N TYR A 52 7.37 -10.47 1.32
CA TYR A 52 7.38 -9.58 0.16
C TYR A 52 8.80 -9.24 -0.32
N TYR A 53 9.77 -9.09 0.57
CA TYR A 53 11.17 -8.86 0.19
C TYR A 53 11.79 -10.05 -0.56
N GLY A 54 11.34 -11.27 -0.27
CA GLY A 54 11.80 -12.48 -0.95
C GLY A 54 11.21 -12.72 -2.33
N ASN A 55 10.20 -11.93 -2.76
CA ASN A 55 9.55 -12.13 -4.05
C ASN A 55 10.14 -11.21 -5.14
N PRO A 56 10.79 -11.78 -6.17
CA PRO A 56 11.29 -11.00 -7.31
C PRO A 56 10.14 -10.24 -7.98
N GLY A 57 10.32 -8.94 -8.20
CA GLY A 57 9.32 -8.09 -8.86
C GLY A 57 8.27 -7.48 -7.93
N VAL A 58 8.36 -7.69 -6.61
CA VAL A 58 7.50 -6.98 -5.66
C VAL A 58 8.14 -5.67 -5.22
N VAL A 59 7.42 -4.56 -5.43
CA VAL A 59 7.81 -3.23 -4.95
C VAL A 59 6.88 -2.81 -3.82
N LEU A 60 7.48 -2.40 -2.71
CA LEU A 60 6.72 -1.97 -1.52
C LEU A 60 6.64 -0.44 -1.43
N PHE A 61 5.40 0.05 -1.33
CA PHE A 61 5.06 1.45 -1.07
C PHE A 61 4.33 1.58 0.26
N CYS A 62 4.59 2.63 1.05
CA CYS A 62 3.87 2.85 2.30
C CYS A 62 2.46 3.38 2.10
N ASN A 63 1.63 3.27 3.15
CA ASN A 63 0.25 3.74 3.09
C ASN A 63 0.17 5.22 2.70
N ASP A 64 1.00 6.10 3.25
CA ASP A 64 1.05 7.52 2.86
C ASP A 64 1.27 7.68 1.34
N CYS A 65 2.29 7.01 0.81
CA CYS A 65 2.64 7.08 -0.61
C CYS A 65 1.58 6.49 -1.55
N LEU A 66 0.87 5.46 -1.08
CA LEU A 66 -0.29 4.90 -1.77
C LEU A 66 -1.51 5.83 -1.67
N GLY A 67 -1.59 6.67 -0.64
CA GLY A 67 -2.66 7.67 -0.49
C GLY A 67 -2.57 8.75 -1.54
N GLU A 68 -1.37 9.31 -1.73
CA GLU A 68 -1.14 10.24 -2.84
C GLU A 68 -1.50 9.63 -4.21
N PHE A 69 -1.35 8.31 -4.36
CA PHE A 69 -1.72 7.63 -5.60
C PHE A 69 -3.23 7.40 -5.70
N GLU A 70 -3.87 7.05 -4.59
CA GLU A 70 -5.34 6.98 -4.47
C GLU A 70 -5.97 8.32 -4.85
N ASP A 71 -5.48 9.43 -4.30
CA ASP A 71 -5.98 10.79 -4.56
C ASP A 71 -5.88 11.15 -6.04
N LYS A 72 -4.74 10.82 -6.68
CA LYS A 72 -4.57 10.99 -8.13
C LYS A 72 -5.58 10.17 -8.93
N LEU A 73 -5.77 8.90 -8.57
CA LEU A 73 -6.73 8.04 -9.26
C LEU A 73 -8.17 8.53 -9.10
N ARG A 74 -8.54 9.03 -7.90
CA ARG A 74 -9.85 9.65 -7.65
C ARG A 74 -10.07 10.87 -8.52
N ALA A 75 -9.08 11.77 -8.59
CA ALA A 75 -9.13 12.96 -9.43
C ALA A 75 -9.26 12.60 -10.93
N GLU A 76 -8.51 11.61 -11.41
CA GLU A 76 -8.58 11.16 -12.81
C GLU A 76 -9.88 10.45 -13.18
N LEU A 77 -10.57 9.85 -12.20
CA LEU A 77 -11.85 9.16 -12.38
C LEU A 77 -13.05 10.08 -12.18
N ASP A 78 -12.82 11.38 -11.97
CA ASP A 78 -13.84 12.37 -11.63
C ASP A 78 -14.69 11.91 -10.43
N TRP A 79 -14.03 11.21 -9.50
CA TRP A 79 -14.67 10.69 -8.29
C TRP A 79 -14.89 11.86 -7.33
N ASN A 80 -15.92 12.64 -7.62
CA ASN A 80 -16.49 13.59 -6.68
C ASN A 80 -17.09 12.78 -5.52
N LEU A 81 -16.54 12.98 -4.32
CA LEU A 81 -17.12 12.52 -3.05
C LEU A 81 -18.43 13.26 -2.78
#